data_AF-A0A523BE40-F1
#
_entry.id   AF-A0A523BE40-F1
#
_cell.length_a   1.000
_cell.length_b   1.000
_cell.length_c   1.000
_cell.angle_alpha   90.00
_cell.angle_beta   90.00
_cell.angle_gamma   90.00
#
_symmetry.space_group_name_H-M   'P 1'
#
loop_
_entity.id
_entity.type
_entity.pdbx_description
1 polymer ?
#
loop_
_entity_poly.entity_id
_entity_poly.type
_entity_poly.pdbx_seq_one_letter_code
_entity_poly.pdbx_strand_id
1 'polypeptide(L)'
;MVRAVTTFVSLSVAIPLLWIVADVVIKGLPAINFEFFTSLPAPFGETGGGVANAVLGTLVINAMSSLIGIPLGVLTGIYQSEYSGERGSTHS
;
A
#
# COMPACT_ATOMS: atom_id res chain seq x y z
N MET A 1 -26.24 -2.73 -21.03
CA MET A 1 -25.89 -4.11 -20.63
C MET A 1 -24.51 -4.17 -19.96
N VAL A 2 -23.42 -3.79 -20.63
CA VAL A 2 -22.04 -3.88 -20.10
C VAL A 2 -21.84 -3.18 -18.74
N ARG A 3 -22.32 -1.94 -18.57
CA ARG A 3 -22.17 -1.19 -17.30
C ARG A 3 -22.83 -1.88 -16.10
N ALA A 4 -24.00 -2.48 -16.30
CA ALA A 4 -24.72 -3.19 -15.24
C ALA A 4 -23.98 -4.45 -14.81
N VAL A 5 -23.39 -5.18 -15.76
CA VAL A 5 -22.57 -6.37 -15.49
C VAL A 5 -21.31 -5.98 -14.71
N THR A 6 -20.61 -4.92 -15.13
CA THR A 6 -19.39 -4.46 -14.43
C THR A 6 -19.69 -4.05 -12.99
N THR A 7 -20.73 -3.26 -12.73
CA THR A 7 -21.09 -2.85 -11.37
C THR A 7 -21.48 -4.03 -10.48
N PHE A 8 -22.19 -5.02 -11.02
CA PHE A 8 -22.58 -6.21 -10.27
C PHE A 8 -21.37 -7.07 -9.86
N VAL A 9 -20.42 -7.26 -10.77
CA VAL A 9 -19.17 -7.98 -10.49
C VAL A 9 -18.33 -7.23 -9.44
N SER A 10 -18.19 -5.90 -9.59
CA SER A 10 -17.48 -5.07 -8.60
C SER A 10 -18.10 -5.18 -7.20
N LEU A 11 -19.44 -5.16 -7.10
CA LEU A 11 -20.13 -5.26 -5.82
C LEU A 11 -19.96 -6.65 -5.19
N SER A 12 -19.98 -7.70 -6.00
CA SER A 12 -19.82 -9.09 -5.54
C SER A 12 -18.43 -9.32 -4.94
N VAL A 13 -17.38 -8.70 -5.50
CA VAL A 13 -16.00 -8.77 -4.97
C VAL A 13 -15.82 -7.94 -3.71
N ALA A 14 -16.59 -6.87 -3.53
CA ALA A 14 -16.54 -6.06 -2.31
C ALA A 14 -16.99 -6.84 -1.06
N ILE A 15 -17.90 -7.81 -1.20
CA ILE A 15 -18.42 -8.60 -0.08
C ILE A 15 -17.32 -9.40 0.66
N PRO A 16 -16.55 -10.31 0.00
CA PRO A 16 -15.49 -11.04 0.68
C PRO A 16 -14.36 -10.12 1.16
N LEU A 17 -14.10 -9.01 0.45
CA LEU A 17 -13.09 -8.04 0.87
C LEU A 17 -13.48 -7.36 2.20
N LEU A 18 -14.72 -6.90 2.32
CA LEU A 18 -15.25 -6.34 3.56
C LEU A 18 -15.27 -7.37 4.69
N TRP A 19 -15.61 -8.63 4.38
CA TRP A 19 -15.59 -9.70 5.36
C TRP A 19 -14.17 -9.93 5.90
N ILE A 20 -13.17 -10.10 5.04
CA ILE A 20 -11.78 -10.31 5.46
C ILE A 20 -11.29 -9.13 6.30
N VAL A 21 -11.57 -7.90 5.88
CA VAL A 21 -11.21 -6.70 6.65
C VAL A 21 -11.87 -6.72 8.03
N ALA A 22 -13.17 -7.04 8.12
CA ALA A 22 -13.88 -7.13 9.39
C ALA A 22 -13.27 -8.21 10.31
N ASP A 23 -12.95 -9.40 9.77
CA ASP A 23 -12.28 -10.47 10.52
C ASP A 23 -10.92 -10.04 11.06
N VAL A 24 -10.10 -9.37 10.23
CA VAL A 24 -8.79 -8.85 10.61
C VAL A 24 -8.92 -7.79 11.70
N VAL A 25 -9.91 -6.90 11.61
CA VAL A 25 -10.17 -5.87 12.62
C VAL A 25 -10.59 -6.53 13.94
N ILE A 26 -11.59 -7.42 13.92
CA ILE A 26 -12.12 -8.06 15.13
C ILE A 26 -11.05 -8.90 15.84
N LYS A 27 -10.24 -9.65 15.09
CA LYS A 27 -9.17 -10.50 15.64
C LYS A 27 -7.88 -9.74 15.93
N GLY A 28 -7.64 -8.65 15.21
CA GLY A 28 -6.44 -7.83 15.33
C GLY A 28 -6.51 -6.81 16.46
N LEU A 29 -7.67 -6.20 16.73
CA LEU A 29 -7.85 -5.21 17.80
C LEU A 29 -7.33 -5.69 19.18
N PRO A 30 -7.68 -6.91 19.65
CA PRO A 30 -7.17 -7.44 20.91
C PRO A 30 -5.67 -7.71 20.91
N ALA A 31 -5.05 -7.87 19.73
CA ALA A 31 -3.63 -8.12 19.58
C ALA A 31 -2.77 -6.84 19.54
N ILE A 32 -3.39 -5.65 19.42
CA ILE A 32 -2.68 -4.37 19.41
C ILE A 32 -2.34 -3.99 20.86
N ASN A 33 -1.13 -4.31 21.29
CA ASN A 33 -0.53 -3.79 22.51
C ASN A 33 0.88 -3.22 22.20
N PHE A 34 1.46 -2.46 23.13
CA PHE A 34 2.79 -1.86 22.90
C PHE A 34 3.86 -2.96 22.71
N GLU A 35 3.70 -4.08 23.41
CA GLU A 35 4.55 -5.25 23.31
C GLU A 35 4.50 -5.89 21.91
N PHE A 36 3.37 -5.88 21.22
CA PHE A 36 3.22 -6.40 19.86
C PHE A 36 4.06 -5.61 18.85
N PHE A 37 4.27 -4.31 19.07
CA PHE A 37 5.11 -3.50 18.19
C PHE A 37 6.61 -3.66 18.49
N THR A 38 6.99 -3.90 19.74
CA THR A 38 8.40 -3.98 20.16
C THR A 38 8.94 -5.40 20.26
N SER A 39 8.07 -6.40 20.42
CA SER A 39 8.48 -7.79 20.59
C SER A 39 8.88 -8.42 19.25
N LEU A 40 9.86 -9.31 19.35
CA LEU A 40 10.27 -10.14 18.23
C LEU A 40 9.13 -11.10 17.86
N PRO A 41 9.00 -11.46 16.57
CA PRO A 41 8.05 -12.49 16.16
C PRO A 41 8.42 -13.79 16.86
N ALA A 42 7.45 -14.38 17.57
CA ALA A 42 7.67 -15.65 18.23
C ALA A 42 7.74 -16.79 17.18
N PRO A 43 8.41 -17.90 17.53
CA PRO A 43 8.42 -19.09 16.70
C PRO A 43 7.00 -19.61 16.42
N PHE A 44 6.84 -20.26 15.27
CA PHE A 44 5.56 -20.85 14.87
C PHE A 44 5.04 -21.81 15.94
N GLY A 45 3.86 -21.54 16.49
CA GLY A 45 3.19 -22.39 17.48
C GLY A 45 3.21 -21.87 18.91
N GLU A 46 3.92 -20.78 19.22
CA GLU A 46 3.84 -20.11 20.52
C GLU A 46 2.76 -19.02 20.54
N THR A 47 1.97 -18.96 21.62
CA THR A 47 1.00 -17.89 21.85
C THR A 47 1.71 -16.62 22.31
N GLY A 48 1.62 -15.57 21.49
CA GLY A 48 2.29 -14.29 21.72
C GLY A 48 3.49 -14.13 20.79
N GLY A 49 3.77 -12.91 20.34
CA GLY A 49 4.79 -12.58 19.34
C GLY A 49 4.46 -11.25 18.67
N GLY A 50 5.48 -10.47 18.31
CA GLY A 50 5.30 -9.12 17.78
C GLY A 50 5.63 -8.96 16.29
N VAL A 51 5.40 -7.76 15.77
CA VAL A 51 5.62 -7.36 14.37
C VAL A 51 6.83 -6.45 14.18
N ALA A 52 7.68 -6.30 15.20
CA ALA A 52 8.81 -5.36 15.19
C ALA A 52 9.70 -5.52 13.94
N ASN A 53 10.08 -6.75 13.59
CA ASN A 53 10.90 -7.03 12.42
C ASN A 53 10.20 -6.70 11.09
N ALA A 54 8.88 -6.90 11.02
CA ALA A 54 8.11 -6.57 9.82
C ALA A 54 8.03 -5.06 9.62
N VAL A 55 7.78 -4.30 10.70
CA VAL A 55 7.75 -2.83 10.66
C VAL A 55 9.12 -2.26 10.26
N LEU A 56 10.20 -2.77 10.86
CA LEU A 56 11.56 -2.36 10.48
C LEU A 56 11.87 -2.67 9.02
N GLY A 57 11.49 -3.86 8.54
CA GLY A 57 11.63 -4.24 7.13
C GLY A 57 10.90 -3.28 6.19
N THR A 58 9.63 -2.96 6.49
CA THR A 58 8.86 -1.98 5.71
C THR A 58 9.51 -0.60 5.73
N LEU A 59 10.01 -0.14 6.88
CA LEU A 59 10.65 1.17 6.99
C LEU A 59 11.92 1.24 6.13
N VAL A 60 12.77 0.21 6.17
CA VAL A 60 13.99 0.12 5.36
C VAL A 60 13.65 0.10 3.88
N ILE A 61 12.70 -0.73 3.46
CA ILE A 61 12.27 -0.81 2.05
C ILE A 61 11.68 0.53 1.59
N ASN A 62 10.83 1.16 2.40
CA ASN A 62 10.22 2.44 2.08
C ASN A 62 11.26 3.57 1.99
N ALA A 63 12.25 3.59 2.88
CA ALA A 63 13.35 4.55 2.84
C ALA A 63 14.18 4.39 1.56
N MET A 64 14.56 3.16 1.21
CA MET A 64 15.31 2.86 -0.01
C MET A 64 14.50 3.18 -1.27
N SER A 65 13.21 2.83 -1.28
CA SER A 65 12.29 3.16 -2.36
C SER A 65 12.15 4.67 -2.54
N SER A 66 12.00 5.42 -1.46
CA SER A 66 11.89 6.87 -1.47
C SER A 66 13.17 7.54 -1.97
N LEU A 67 14.33 7.04 -1.54
CA LEU A 67 15.65 7.60 -1.90
C LEU A 67 15.92 7.57 -3.41
N ILE A 68 15.35 6.60 -4.14
CA ILE A 68 15.51 6.48 -5.59
C ILE A 68 14.26 7.02 -6.32
N GLY A 69 13.07 6.65 -5.84
CA GLY A 69 11.80 6.97 -6.47
C GLY A 69 11.46 8.46 -6.42
N ILE A 70 11.76 9.15 -5.31
CA ILE A 70 11.48 10.59 -5.19
C ILE A 70 12.35 11.41 -6.15
N PRO A 71 13.69 11.27 -6.19
CA PRO A 71 14.50 12.03 -7.14
C PRO A 71 14.12 11.75 -8.60
N LEU A 72 13.92 10.48 -8.98
CA LEU A 72 13.51 10.14 -10.35
C LEU A 72 12.13 10.69 -10.70
N GLY A 73 11.17 10.63 -9.76
CA GLY A 73 9.83 11.19 -9.94
C GLY A 73 9.87 12.71 -10.12
N VAL A 74 10.65 13.41 -9.31
CA VAL A 74 10.83 14.87 -9.40
C VAL A 74 11.50 15.25 -10.72
N LEU A 75 12.58 14.56 -11.10
CA LEU A 75 13.27 14.81 -12.39
C LEU A 75 12.35 14.58 -13.59
N THR A 76 11.57 13.51 -13.55
CA THR A 76 10.58 13.20 -14.60
C THR A 76 9.49 14.28 -14.66
N GLY A 77 9.01 14.75 -13.50
CA GLY A 77 8.04 15.83 -13.41
C GLY A 77 8.56 17.14 -13.99
N ILE A 78 9.81 17.51 -13.67
CA ILE A 78 10.48 18.71 -14.20
C ILE A 78 10.67 18.59 -15.72
N TYR A 79 11.16 17.44 -16.20
CA TYR A 79 11.30 17.20 -17.63
C TYR A 79 9.94 17.34 -18.33
N GLN A 80 8.89 16.77 -17.75
CA GLN A 80 7.58 16.85 -18.38
C GLN A 80 7.03 18.28 -18.39
N SER A 81 7.24 19.08 -17.34
CA SER A 81 6.78 20.47 -17.29
C SER A 81 7.50 21.38 -18.29
N GLU A 82 8.80 21.14 -18.52
CA GLU A 82 9.58 21.93 -19.47
C GLU A 82 9.23 21.57 -20.93
N TYR A 83 9.18 20.26 -21.23
CA TYR A 83 9.04 19.78 -22.61
C TYR A 83 7.58 19.53 -23.05
N SER A 84 6.58 19.72 -22.19
CA SER A 84 5.15 19.61 -22.57
C SER A 84 4.71 20.73 -23.53
N GLY A 85 5.36 21.89 -23.49
CA GLY A 85 4.98 23.06 -24.31
C GLY A 85 5.57 23.08 -25.73
N GLU A 86 6.76 22.48 -25.93
CA GLU A 86 7.51 22.65 -27.19
C GLU A 86 6.95 21.87 -28.39
N ARG A 87 6.06 20.89 -28.15
CA ARG A 87 5.48 20.03 -29.21
C ARG A 87 4.07 20.45 -29.65
N GLY A 88 3.47 21.47 -29.04
CA GLY A 88 2.06 21.82 -29.24
C GLY A 88 1.74 23.06 -30.09
N SER A 89 2.72 23.92 -30.43
CA SER A 89 2.44 25.25 -31.02
C SER A 89 2.95 25.48 -32.44
N THR A 90 3.25 24.42 -33.22
CA THR A 90 3.55 24.56 -34.65
C THR A 90 2.67 23.61 -35.46
N HIS A 91 1.68 24.19 -36.16
CA HIS A 91 0.70 23.62 -37.11
C HIS A 91 -0.64 23.10 -36.56
N SER A 92 -1.59 24.00 -36.31
CA SER A 92 -2.64 24.42 -37.27
C SER A 92 -3.54 25.50 -36.67
#